data_AF-A0A356VZ14-F1
#
_entry.id   AF-A0A356VZ14-F1
#
_cell.length_a   1.000
_cell.length_b   1.000
_cell.length_c   1.000
_cell.angle_alpha   90.00
_cell.angle_beta   90.00
_cell.angle_gamma   90.00
#
_symmetry.space_group_name_H-M   'P 1'
#
loop_
_entity.id
_entity.type
_entity.pdbx_description
1 polymer ?
#
loop_
_entity_poly.entity_id
_entity_poly.type
_entity_poly.pdbx_seq_one_letter_code
_entity_poly.pdbx_strand_id
1 'polypeptide(L)'
;DRPSGSVSKLHTFSDGFRVLRTIFRLVRDVRPFAFFGVFALLFLIAAAACMVPVLREYFATGLVPRFPTLIVGTACGICSLLCFFAGILLNVSVKQQNRLTELLMNLSAEAKRHGKE
;
A
#
# COMPACT_ATOMS: atom_id res chain seq x y z
N ASP A 1 -38.83 -28.82 0.13
CA ASP A 1 -39.19 -28.09 1.36
C ASP A 1 -38.02 -27.33 1.94
N ARG A 2 -38.14 -26.00 2.03
CA ARG A 2 -37.24 -25.14 2.81
C ARG A 2 -38.01 -24.72 4.07
N PRO A 3 -37.50 -24.92 5.29
CA PRO A 3 -38.27 -24.63 6.50
C PRO A 3 -38.46 -23.11 6.65
N SER A 4 -39.71 -22.70 6.86
CA SER A 4 -40.12 -21.34 7.20
C SER A 4 -39.58 -20.97 8.58
N GLY A 5 -38.47 -20.24 8.62
CA GLY A 5 -37.82 -19.84 9.89
C GLY A 5 -36.29 -19.80 9.86
N SER A 6 -35.64 -20.11 8.72
CA SER A 6 -34.20 -19.92 8.56
C SER A 6 -33.83 -18.43 8.53
N VAL A 7 -33.72 -17.81 9.71
CA VAL A 7 -33.00 -16.54 9.87
C VAL A 7 -31.57 -16.72 9.37
N SER A 8 -31.19 -15.92 8.38
CA SER A 8 -29.82 -15.91 7.85
C SER A 8 -28.85 -15.65 8.99
N LYS A 9 -28.11 -16.70 9.38
CA LYS A 9 -27.02 -16.64 10.36
C LYS A 9 -25.79 -15.87 9.84
N LEU A 10 -25.80 -15.46 8.57
CA LEU A 10 -24.74 -14.64 7.99
C LEU A 10 -25.05 -13.15 8.14
N HIS A 11 -24.16 -12.47 8.86
CA HIS A 11 -24.02 -11.02 8.82
C HIS A 11 -23.23 -10.65 7.55
N THR A 12 -23.90 -10.63 6.39
CA THR A 12 -23.29 -10.43 5.07
C THR A 12 -22.31 -9.24 5.01
N PHE A 13 -22.65 -8.14 5.68
CA PHE A 13 -21.79 -6.96 5.75
C PHE A 13 -20.59 -7.10 6.71
N SER A 14 -20.76 -7.77 7.87
CA SER A 14 -19.67 -7.93 8.85
C SER A 14 -18.62 -8.93 8.36
N ASP A 15 -19.07 -10.05 7.77
CA ASP A 15 -18.16 -11.04 7.20
C ASP A 15 -17.47 -10.51 5.95
N GLY A 16 -18.18 -9.75 5.10
CA GLY A 16 -17.57 -9.07 3.95
C GLY A 16 -16.41 -8.16 4.35
N PHE A 17 -16.55 -7.36 5.42
CA PHE A 17 -15.47 -6.49 5.92
C PHE A 17 -14.26 -7.27 6.45
N ARG A 18 -14.48 -8.42 7.12
CA ARG A 18 -13.38 -9.29 7.59
C ARG A 18 -12.58 -9.89 6.44
N VAL A 19 -13.27 -10.32 5.38
CA VAL A 19 -12.64 -10.84 4.16
C VAL A 19 -11.84 -9.74 3.47
N LEU A 20 -12.41 -8.54 3.31
CA LEU A 20 -11.71 -7.41 2.69
C LEU A 20 -10.44 -7.03 3.47
N ARG A 21 -10.51 -7.00 4.80
CA ARG A 21 -9.35 -6.74 5.67
C ARG A 21 -8.28 -7.82 5.52
N THR A 22 -8.68 -9.08 5.40
CA THR A 22 -7.76 -10.20 5.16
C THR A 22 -7.08 -10.08 3.81
N ILE A 23 -7.83 -9.77 2.75
CA ILE A 23 -7.29 -9.53 1.40
C ILE A 23 -6.30 -8.37 1.42
N PHE A 24 -6.64 -7.27 2.10
CA PHE A 24 -5.79 -6.09 2.21
C PHE A 24 -4.45 -6.41 2.88
N ARG A 25 -4.50 -7.18 3.99
CA ARG A 25 -3.31 -7.65 4.69
C ARG A 25 -2.48 -8.59 3.81
N LEU A 26 -3.13 -9.54 3.12
CA LEU A 26 -2.45 -10.51 2.26
C LEU A 26 -1.75 -9.83 1.07
N VAL A 27 -2.42 -8.89 0.40
CA VAL A 27 -1.85 -8.14 -0.73
C VAL A 27 -0.65 -7.31 -0.29
N ARG A 28 -0.74 -6.66 0.88
CA ARG A 28 0.38 -5.94 1.48
C ARG A 28 1.57 -6.85 1.78
N ASP A 29 1.31 -8.03 2.33
CA ASP A 29 2.37 -8.94 2.78
C ASP A 29 3.04 -9.69 1.58
N VAL A 30 2.30 -9.93 0.48
CA VAL A 30 2.83 -10.62 -0.72
C VAL A 30 3.43 -9.66 -1.75
N ARG A 31 2.85 -8.46 -1.94
CA ARG A 31 3.34 -7.45 -2.91
C ARG A 31 3.22 -6.03 -2.34
N PRO A 32 4.06 -5.68 -1.36
CA PRO A 32 3.98 -4.39 -0.67
C PRO A 32 4.11 -3.18 -1.61
N PHE A 33 5.00 -3.26 -2.61
CA PHE A 33 5.19 -2.17 -3.57
C PHE A 33 3.94 -1.89 -4.40
N ALA A 34 3.27 -2.93 -4.90
CA ALA A 34 2.07 -2.76 -5.71
C ALA A 34 0.94 -2.14 -4.90
N PHE A 35 0.80 -2.55 -3.63
CA PHE A 35 -0.21 -2.04 -2.72
C PHE A 35 -0.05 -0.53 -2.46
N PHE A 36 1.12 -0.11 -1.97
CA PHE A 36 1.38 1.32 -1.69
C PHE A 36 1.54 2.16 -2.97
N GLY A 37 1.98 1.54 -4.07
CA GLY A 37 2.12 2.18 -5.37
C GLY A 37 0.79 2.66 -5.95
N VAL A 38 -0.31 1.92 -5.75
CA VAL A 38 -1.64 2.37 -6.17
C VAL A 38 -2.05 3.64 -5.43
N PHE A 39 -1.84 3.70 -4.11
CA PHE A 39 -2.13 4.91 -3.33
C PHE A 39 -1.23 6.08 -3.72
N ALA A 40 0.06 5.82 -3.94
CA ALA A 40 0.98 6.83 -4.43
C ALA A 40 0.51 7.41 -5.77
N LEU A 41 0.12 6.55 -6.72
CA LEU A 41 -0.39 6.98 -8.02
C LEU A 41 -1.69 7.79 -7.91
N LEU A 42 -2.62 7.37 -7.05
CA LEU A 42 -3.87 8.10 -6.81
C LEU A 42 -3.60 9.49 -6.24
N PHE A 43 -2.73 9.61 -5.24
CA PHE A 43 -2.34 10.90 -4.67
C PHE A 43 -1.55 11.75 -5.68
N LEU A 44 -0.72 11.15 -6.53
CA LEU A 44 0.02 11.85 -7.56
C LEU A 44 -0.93 12.46 -8.61
N ILE A 45 -1.93 11.70 -9.06
CA ILE A 45 -2.94 12.19 -10.00
C ILE A 45 -3.74 13.34 -9.37
N ALA A 46 -4.15 13.20 -8.10
CA ALA A 46 -4.86 14.25 -7.39
C ALA A 46 -3.99 15.52 -7.24
N ALA A 47 -2.73 15.36 -6.86
CA ALA A 47 -1.77 16.46 -6.75
C ALA A 47 -1.56 17.16 -8.09
N ALA A 48 -1.38 16.40 -9.18
CA ALA A 48 -1.23 16.94 -10.53
C ALA A 48 -2.48 17.71 -10.97
N ALA A 49 -3.67 17.15 -10.75
CA ALA A 49 -4.95 17.80 -11.09
C ALA A 49 -5.12 19.13 -10.33
N CYS A 50 -4.72 19.20 -9.06
CA CYS A 50 -4.74 20.44 -8.28
C CYS A 50 -3.65 21.44 -8.71
N MET A 51 -2.44 20.96 -9.08
CA MET A 51 -1.32 21.83 -9.46
C MET A 51 -1.47 22.43 -10.86
N VAL A 52 -2.09 21.74 -11.81
CA VAL A 52 -2.30 22.24 -13.19
C VAL A 52 -2.94 23.64 -13.24
N PRO A 53 -4.10 23.91 -12.61
CA PRO A 53 -4.71 25.24 -12.64
C PRO A 53 -3.86 26.29 -11.89
N VAL A 54 -3.21 25.90 -10.79
CA VAL A 54 -2.36 26.79 -9.98
C VAL A 54 -1.15 27.26 -10.79
N LEU A 55 -0.46 26.33 -11.47
CA LEU A 55 0.68 26.64 -12.31
C LEU A 55 0.28 27.47 -13.53
N ARG A 56 -0.87 27.15 -14.16
CA ARG A 56 -1.39 27.92 -15.30
C ARG A 56 -1.62 29.38 -14.94
N GLU A 57 -2.26 29.65 -13.82
CA GLU A 57 -2.51 31.02 -13.35
C GLU A 57 -1.22 31.73 -12.95
N TYR A 58 -0.28 31.01 -12.32
CA TYR A 58 1.02 31.55 -11.97
C TYR A 58 1.83 31.97 -13.21
N PHE A 59 1.87 31.15 -14.26
CA PHE A 59 2.58 31.52 -15.50
C PHE A 59 1.92 32.68 -16.24
N ALA A 60 0.60 32.84 -16.13
CA ALA A 60 -0.12 33.93 -16.78
C ALA A 60 -0.02 35.26 -16.02
N THR A 61 -0.03 35.24 -14.68
CA THR A 61 -0.18 36.44 -13.85
C THR A 61 1.02 36.76 -12.97
N GLY A 62 1.92 35.80 -12.76
CA GLY A 62 3.02 35.88 -11.78
C GLY A 62 2.56 35.80 -10.32
N LEU A 63 1.26 35.70 -10.07
CA LEU A 63 0.65 35.65 -8.74
C LEU A 63 0.09 34.24 -8.48
N VAL A 64 -0.05 33.88 -7.20
CA VAL A 64 -0.67 32.61 -6.78
C VAL A 64 -2.03 32.91 -6.13
N PRO A 65 -3.11 33.11 -6.90
CA PRO A 65 -4.41 33.47 -6.33
C PRO A 65 -5.07 32.30 -5.59
N ARG A 66 -4.73 31.05 -5.93
CA ARG A 66 -5.31 29.82 -5.35
C ARG A 66 -4.44 29.21 -4.25
N PHE A 67 -4.21 29.95 -3.17
CA PHE A 67 -3.42 29.47 -2.02
C PHE A 67 -3.92 28.14 -1.42
N PRO A 68 -5.23 27.94 -1.12
CA PRO A 68 -5.68 26.68 -0.54
C PRO A 68 -5.44 25.48 -1.47
N THR A 69 -5.66 25.65 -2.77
CA THR A 69 -5.44 24.59 -3.77
C THR A 69 -3.96 24.23 -3.90
N LEU A 70 -3.05 25.21 -3.81
CA LEU A 70 -1.61 24.96 -3.78
C LEU A 70 -1.22 24.12 -2.55
N ILE A 71 -1.73 24.47 -1.36
CA ILE A 71 -1.44 23.76 -0.11
C ILE A 71 -1.95 22.32 -0.18
N VAL A 72 -3.19 22.11 -0.63
CA VAL A 72 -3.75 20.75 -0.78
C VAL A 72 -2.98 19.96 -1.84
N GLY A 73 -2.68 20.57 -2.99
CA GLY A 73 -1.94 19.91 -4.07
C GLY A 73 -0.54 19.47 -3.64
N THR A 74 0.19 20.33 -2.94
CA THR A 74 1.51 20.02 -2.38
C THR A 74 1.44 18.98 -1.27
N ALA A 75 0.47 19.06 -0.36
CA ALA A 75 0.25 18.04 0.67
C ALA A 75 -0.05 16.67 0.04
N CYS A 76 -0.92 16.61 -0.96
CA CYS A 76 -1.17 15.38 -1.73
C CYS A 76 0.10 14.86 -2.42
N GLY A 77 0.93 15.75 -2.96
CA GLY A 77 2.23 15.39 -3.55
C GLY A 77 3.19 14.77 -2.52
N ILE A 78 3.25 15.33 -1.31
CA ILE A 78 4.03 14.76 -0.19
C ILE A 78 3.48 13.40 0.21
N CYS A 79 2.17 13.24 0.36
CA CYS A 79 1.54 11.95 0.65
C CYS A 79 1.86 10.91 -0.43
N SER A 80 1.81 11.28 -1.71
CA SER A 80 2.20 10.42 -2.83
C SER A 80 3.64 9.92 -2.68
N LEU A 81 4.59 10.82 -2.42
CA LEU A 81 6.00 10.47 -2.22
C LEU A 81 6.20 9.54 -1.02
N LEU A 82 5.55 9.84 0.12
CA LEU A 82 5.62 9.01 1.32
C LEU A 82 5.09 7.60 1.05
N CYS A 83 3.94 7.47 0.38
CA CYS A 83 3.39 6.17 -0.02
C CYS A 83 4.36 5.43 -0.94
N PHE A 84 4.95 6.11 -1.92
CA PHE A 84 5.91 5.51 -2.84
C PHE A 84 7.14 4.95 -2.11
N PHE A 85 7.78 5.75 -1.25
CA PHE A 85 8.93 5.31 -0.47
C PHE A 85 8.58 4.22 0.53
N ALA A 86 7.41 4.27 1.18
CA ALA A 86 6.94 3.20 2.04
C ALA A 86 6.80 1.88 1.28
N GLY A 87 6.27 1.92 0.05
CA GLY A 87 6.18 0.77 -0.84
C GLY A 87 7.54 0.16 -1.19
N ILE A 88 8.53 1.01 -1.51
CA ILE A 88 9.91 0.57 -1.78
C ILE A 88 10.54 -0.06 -0.53
N LEU A 89 10.46 0.63 0.61
CA LEU A 89 11.08 0.19 1.85
C LEU A 89 10.55 -1.18 2.27
N LEU A 90 9.22 -1.34 2.26
CA LEU A 90 8.59 -2.60 2.65
C LEU A 90 8.94 -3.74 1.67
N ASN A 91 9.07 -3.46 0.37
CA ASN A 91 9.52 -4.44 -0.62
C ASN A 91 10.96 -4.90 -0.38
N VAL A 92 11.86 -3.96 -0.07
CA VAL A 92 13.24 -4.28 0.30
C VAL A 92 13.29 -5.09 1.59
N SER A 93 12.50 -4.72 2.61
CA SER A 93 12.42 -5.44 3.87
C SER A 93 11.95 -6.89 3.68
N VAL A 94 10.90 -7.14 2.89
CA VAL A 94 10.42 -8.51 2.61
C VAL A 94 11.50 -9.33 1.90
N LYS A 95 12.15 -8.74 0.89
CA LYS A 95 13.24 -9.42 0.17
C LYS A 95 14.40 -9.78 1.10
N GLN A 96 14.73 -8.89 2.04
CA GLN A 96 15.76 -9.13 3.04
C GLN A 96 15.39 -10.26 4.01
N GLN A 97 14.15 -10.29 4.50
CA GLN A 97 13.66 -11.34 5.41
C GLN A 97 13.67 -12.73 4.75
N ASN A 98 13.26 -12.82 3.48
CA ASN A 98 13.29 -14.08 2.73
C ASN A 98 14.72 -14.61 2.59
N ARG A 99 15.67 -13.73 2.25
CA ARG A 99 17.08 -14.11 2.08
C ARG A 99 17.72 -14.58 3.39
N LEU A 100 17.39 -13.93 4.51
CA LEU A 100 17.84 -14.36 5.84
C LEU A 100 17.26 -15.74 6.20
N THR A 101 15.98 -15.97 5.89
CA THR A 101 15.33 -17.26 6.13
C THR A 101 16.01 -18.38 5.33
N GLU A 102 16.30 -18.16 4.06
CA GLU A 102 17.04 -19.11 3.21
C GLU A 102 18.43 -19.43 3.78
N LEU A 103 19.18 -18.41 4.22
CA LEU A 103 20.51 -18.61 4.82
C LEU A 103 20.45 -19.43 6.12
N LEU A 104 19.50 -19.12 7.00
CA LEU A 104 19.31 -19.87 8.25
C LEU A 104 18.94 -21.33 7.98
N MET A 105 18.08 -21.58 6.99
CA MET A 105 17.73 -22.93 6.57
C MET A 105 18.96 -23.70 6.07
N ASN A 106 19.80 -23.09 5.23
CA ASN A 106 21.02 -23.70 4.72
C ASN A 106 22.02 -24.02 5.85
N LEU A 107 22.28 -23.07 6.75
CA LEU A 107 23.16 -23.28 7.91
C LEU A 107 22.64 -24.39 8.83
N SER A 108 21.32 -24.43 9.08
CA SER A 108 20.72 -25.50 9.89
C SER A 108 20.88 -26.88 9.24
N ALA A 109 20.82 -26.95 7.90
CA ALA A 109 21.03 -28.17 7.15
C ALA A 109 22.48 -28.63 7.19
N GLU A 110 23.44 -27.70 7.07
CA GLU A 110 24.88 -27.98 7.20
C GLU A 110 25.25 -28.46 8.61
N ALA A 111 24.77 -27.79 9.66
CA ALA A 111 25.00 -28.19 11.04
C ALA A 111 24.48 -29.61 11.32
N LYS A 112 23.31 -29.98 10.74
CA LYS A 112 22.75 -31.33 10.85
C LYS A 112 23.56 -32.40 10.12
N ARG A 113 24.29 -32.03 9.07
CA ARG A 113 25.18 -32.95 8.34
C ARG A 113 26.45 -33.21 9.15
N HIS A 114 27.06 -32.16 9.69
CA HIS A 114 28.28 -32.29 10.49
C HIS A 114 28.07 -32.95 11.86
N GLY A 115 26.90 -32.78 12.50
CA GLY A 115 26.60 -33.49 13.75
C GLY A 115 26.29 -34.99 13.58
N LYS A 116 26.34 -35.52 12.36
CA LYS A 116 26.03 -36.92 12.03
C LYS A 116 27.27 -37.75 11.67
N GLU A 117 28.42 -37.10 11.52
CA GLU A 117 29.76 -37.71 11.36
C GLU A 117 30.46 -37.80 12.73
#